data_AF-A0A435G7V4-F1
#
_entry.id   AF-A0A435G7V4-F1
#
_cell.length_a   1.000
_cell.length_b   1.000
_cell.length_c   1.000
_cell.angle_alpha   90.00
_cell.angle_beta   90.00
_cell.angle_gamma   90.00
#
_symmetry.space_group_name_H-M   'P 1'
#
loop_
_entity.id
_entity.type
_entity.pdbx_description
1 polymer ?
#
loop_
_entity_poly.entity_id
_entity_poly.type
_entity_poly.pdbx_seq_one_letter_code
_entity_poly.pdbx_strand_id
1 'polypeptide(L)'
;MSGLAGKLAEHTQEALKGIRDTGLEEVRLRAFLAHAWRTPKGFYGWLVTVDHKLIGRRYIVTAFLFLILAGLSALAMRFQLAQPEAGHIGPDLYNQLFTMHGTTMMFLFAVPVMEAFAIYLVPLMIGTRNVAFPRLNAFSYWVYLSGGLMIWIAFAFETGADAGWFSYVPLAGPEYGIGKRPDFWAQMVTYTEVSALAVAVEIIATVFKQRAPGMSLDRIPLYVWSVLVTAFVILFAMPAVMVSSTMLILDRLVGTKFFDPAAGGDALLWQHLFWFFGHPEVY
;
A
#
# COMPACT_ATOMS: atom_id res chain seq x y z
N MET A 1 39.99 12.32 47.50
CA MET A 1 39.29 11.61 46.40
C MET A 1 38.03 12.33 45.90
N SER A 2 37.42 13.29 46.63
CA SER A 2 36.22 14.00 46.16
C SER A 2 36.46 15.00 45.02
N GLY A 3 37.65 15.63 44.95
CA GLY A 3 37.97 16.62 43.91
C GLY A 3 38.21 16.05 42.50
N LEU A 4 38.54 14.75 42.39
CA LEU A 4 38.77 14.11 41.09
C LEU A 4 37.45 13.76 40.39
N ALA A 5 36.43 13.36 41.16
CA ALA A 5 35.10 13.04 40.66
C ALA A 5 34.36 14.29 40.13
N GLY A 6 34.51 15.44 40.81
CA GLY A 6 33.95 16.72 40.36
C GLY A 6 34.55 17.20 39.04
N LYS A 7 35.88 17.13 38.91
CA LYS A 7 36.58 17.49 37.66
C LYS A 7 36.24 16.55 36.50
N LEU A 8 36.07 15.24 36.75
CA LEU A 8 35.62 14.31 35.72
C LEU A 8 34.18 14.63 35.26
N ALA A 9 33.28 14.97 36.18
CA ALA A 9 31.89 15.30 35.86
C ALA A 9 31.78 16.59 35.02
N GLU A 10 32.55 17.63 35.36
CA GLU A 10 32.63 18.86 34.57
C GLU A 10 33.18 18.60 33.17
N HIS A 11 34.30 17.88 33.05
CA HIS A 11 34.92 17.57 31.76
C HIS A 11 33.99 16.73 30.85
N THR A 12 33.18 15.84 31.45
CA THR A 12 32.20 15.03 30.72
C THR A 12 31.01 15.87 30.27
N GLN A 13 30.54 16.80 31.11
CA GLN A 13 29.50 17.76 30.73
C GLN A 13 29.96 18.70 29.62
N GLU A 14 31.21 19.17 29.67
CA GLU A 14 31.80 20.04 28.66
C GLU A 14 31.99 19.30 27.32
N ALA A 15 32.46 18.05 27.35
CA ALA A 15 32.57 17.18 26.18
C ALA A 15 31.19 16.87 25.54
N LEU A 16 30.16 16.66 26.35
CA LEU A 16 28.78 16.47 25.87
C LEU A 16 28.16 17.77 25.31
N LYS A 17 28.59 18.93 25.81
CA LYS A 17 28.20 20.24 25.29
C LYS A 17 28.72 20.46 23.86
N GLY A 18 29.92 19.98 23.55
CA GLY A 18 30.52 20.05 22.22
C GLY A 18 29.84 19.16 21.16
N ILE A 19 29.03 18.16 21.57
CA ILE A 19 28.31 17.25 20.67
C ILE A 19 26.87 17.75 20.41
N ARG A 20 26.34 18.68 21.23
CA ARG A 20 24.94 19.11 21.20
C ARG A 20 24.82 20.54 20.64
N ASP A 21 24.29 20.68 19.43
CA ASP A 21 24.01 21.97 18.77
C ASP A 21 22.86 22.80 19.39
N THR A 22 22.45 22.49 20.62
CA THR A 22 21.33 23.17 21.29
C THR A 22 21.82 23.87 22.56
N GLY A 23 21.65 25.19 22.67
CA GLY A 23 21.92 25.96 23.90
C GLY A 23 20.94 25.68 25.07
N LEU A 24 20.21 24.55 25.02
CA LEU A 24 19.21 24.17 26.01
C LEU A 24 19.82 23.23 27.07
N GLU A 25 19.43 23.43 28.32
CA GLU A 25 19.69 22.46 29.39
C GLU A 25 19.04 21.10 29.08
N GLU A 26 19.66 20.01 29.52
CA GLU A 26 19.24 18.65 29.16
C GLU A 26 17.79 18.33 29.51
N VAL A 27 17.31 18.76 30.69
CA VAL A 27 15.93 18.56 31.12
C VAL A 27 14.95 19.27 30.19
N ARG A 28 15.26 20.51 29.81
CA ARG A 28 14.44 21.30 28.88
C ARG A 28 14.46 20.72 27.47
N LEU A 29 15.62 20.29 26.99
CA LEU A 29 15.75 19.62 25.70
C LEU A 29 14.93 18.33 25.67
N ARG A 30 15.02 17.48 26.70
CA ARG A 30 14.21 16.25 26.80
C ARG A 30 12.72 16.56 26.82
N ALA A 31 12.28 17.56 27.58
CA ALA A 31 10.87 17.96 27.63
C ALA A 31 10.39 18.50 26.28
N PHE A 32 11.19 19.35 25.62
CA PHE A 32 10.90 19.89 24.30
C PHE A 32 10.79 18.77 23.25
N LEU A 33 11.78 17.88 23.19
CA LEU A 33 11.76 16.74 22.26
C LEU A 33 10.58 15.80 22.56
N ALA A 34 10.32 15.48 23.82
CA ALA A 34 9.18 14.65 24.19
C ALA A 34 7.85 15.28 23.76
N HIS A 35 7.72 16.61 23.81
CA HIS A 35 6.53 17.31 23.34
C HIS A 35 6.45 17.38 21.80
N ALA A 36 7.56 17.73 21.14
CA ALA A 36 7.64 17.88 19.68
C ALA A 36 7.42 16.55 18.94
N TRP A 37 7.91 15.45 19.51
CA TRP A 37 7.81 14.11 18.94
C TRP A 37 6.60 13.31 19.45
N ARG A 38 5.72 13.91 20.27
CA ARG A 38 4.52 13.20 20.73
C ARG A 38 3.52 13.05 19.59
N THR A 39 2.90 11.88 19.49
CA THR A 39 1.63 11.76 18.77
C THR A 39 0.54 12.47 19.59
N PRO A 40 -0.28 13.35 18.99
CA PRO A 40 -1.44 13.89 19.68
C PRO A 40 -2.34 12.76 20.20
N LYS A 41 -3.08 13.00 21.28
CA LYS A 41 -3.98 11.98 21.85
C LYS A 41 -5.37 12.03 21.18
N GLY A 42 -6.13 10.95 21.34
CA GLY A 42 -7.52 10.86 20.90
C GLY A 42 -7.67 10.73 19.38
N PHE A 43 -8.89 11.01 18.90
CA PHE A 43 -9.27 10.84 17.50
C PHE A 43 -8.44 11.70 16.53
N TYR A 44 -8.17 12.96 16.89
CA TYR A 44 -7.34 13.84 16.08
C TYR A 44 -5.94 13.25 15.87
N GLY A 45 -5.28 12.82 16.93
CA GLY A 45 -3.96 12.19 16.84
C GLY A 45 -3.95 10.85 16.11
N TRP A 46 -5.05 10.10 16.19
CA TRP A 46 -5.25 8.94 15.34
C TRP A 46 -5.30 9.37 13.86
N LEU A 47 -6.06 10.39 13.48
CA LEU A 47 -6.10 10.82 12.07
C LEU A 47 -4.76 11.36 11.55
N VAL A 48 -4.05 12.18 12.33
CA VAL A 48 -2.89 12.94 11.83
C VAL A 48 -1.52 12.33 12.12
N THR A 49 -1.46 11.11 12.67
CA THR A 49 -0.17 10.48 12.98
C THR A 49 0.67 10.23 11.73
N VAL A 50 1.98 10.41 11.88
CA VAL A 50 3.00 10.15 10.85
C VAL A 50 4.05 9.16 11.34
N ASP A 51 3.80 8.47 12.47
CA ASP A 51 4.68 7.43 12.99
C ASP A 51 4.51 6.14 12.16
N HIS A 52 5.59 5.70 11.51
CA HIS A 52 5.60 4.49 10.70
C HIS A 52 5.13 3.23 11.44
N LYS A 53 5.33 3.13 12.77
CA LYS A 53 4.88 1.97 13.56
C LYS A 53 3.37 1.99 13.75
N LEU A 54 2.77 3.16 13.88
CA LEU A 54 1.32 3.31 13.97
C LEU A 54 0.68 3.08 12.60
N ILE A 55 1.25 3.64 11.55
CA ILE A 55 0.74 3.46 10.19
C ILE A 55 0.89 2.00 9.72
N GLY A 56 2.06 1.38 9.90
CA GLY A 56 2.27 -0.03 9.56
C GLY A 56 1.30 -0.96 10.29
N ARG A 57 1.03 -0.71 11.58
CA ARG A 57 -0.01 -1.46 12.32
C ARG A 57 -1.40 -1.30 11.72
N ARG A 58 -1.75 -0.11 11.23
CA ARG A 58 -3.05 0.11 10.57
C ARG A 58 -3.15 -0.66 9.28
N TYR A 59 -2.13 -0.59 8.43
CA TYR A 59 -2.10 -1.38 7.20
C TYR A 59 -2.26 -2.87 7.50
N ILE A 60 -1.52 -3.42 8.49
CA ILE A 60 -1.66 -4.83 8.90
C ILE A 60 -3.11 -5.12 9.29
N VAL A 61 -3.69 -4.35 10.22
CA VAL A 61 -5.07 -4.60 10.66
C VAL A 61 -6.06 -4.52 9.50
N THR A 62 -5.98 -3.48 8.66
CA THR A 62 -6.85 -3.27 7.50
C THR A 62 -6.70 -4.40 6.47
N ALA A 63 -5.48 -4.81 6.14
CA ALA A 63 -5.22 -5.90 5.21
C ALA A 63 -5.81 -7.22 5.72
N PHE A 64 -5.68 -7.53 7.03
CA PHE A 64 -6.28 -8.72 7.61
C PHE A 64 -7.82 -8.66 7.66
N LEU A 65 -8.42 -7.47 7.78
CA LEU A 65 -9.87 -7.33 7.62
C LEU A 65 -10.30 -7.65 6.17
N PHE A 66 -9.55 -7.16 5.18
CA PHE A 66 -9.80 -7.50 3.78
C PHE A 66 -9.56 -8.99 3.49
N LEU A 67 -8.57 -9.63 4.13
CA LEU A 67 -8.36 -11.08 4.05
C LEU A 67 -9.60 -11.85 4.51
N ILE A 68 -10.22 -11.42 5.62
CA ILE A 68 -11.45 -12.04 6.12
C ILE A 68 -12.56 -11.90 5.08
N LEU A 69 -12.77 -10.70 4.54
CA LEU A 69 -13.79 -10.45 3.51
C LEU A 69 -13.55 -11.29 2.25
N ALA A 70 -12.31 -11.37 1.78
CA ALA A 70 -11.92 -12.22 0.65
C ALA A 70 -12.13 -13.71 0.95
N GLY A 71 -11.82 -14.15 2.17
CA GLY A 71 -12.03 -15.50 2.65
C GLY A 71 -13.51 -15.89 2.69
N LEU A 72 -14.38 -14.97 3.13
CA LEU A 72 -15.83 -15.16 3.09
C LEU A 72 -16.34 -15.31 1.65
N SER A 73 -15.87 -14.48 0.72
CA SER A 73 -16.21 -14.62 -0.71
C SER A 73 -15.74 -15.96 -1.28
N ALA A 74 -14.54 -16.42 -0.90
CA ALA A 74 -14.03 -17.72 -1.30
C ALA A 74 -14.89 -18.88 -0.77
N LEU A 75 -15.29 -18.82 0.51
CA LEU A 75 -16.15 -19.83 1.11
C LEU A 75 -17.53 -19.88 0.42
N ALA A 76 -18.11 -18.73 0.08
CA ALA A 76 -19.36 -18.65 -0.66
C ALA A 76 -19.23 -19.30 -2.06
N MET A 77 -18.16 -19.01 -2.80
CA MET A 77 -17.90 -19.67 -4.09
C MET A 77 -17.72 -21.19 -3.93
N ARG A 78 -16.96 -21.62 -2.92
CA ARG A 78 -16.72 -23.05 -2.66
C ARG A 78 -18.00 -23.78 -2.24
N PHE A 79 -18.89 -23.10 -1.53
CA PHE A 79 -20.21 -23.61 -1.21
C PHE A 79 -21.06 -23.82 -2.47
N GLN A 80 -21.08 -22.86 -3.40
CA GLN A 80 -21.77 -23.01 -4.69
C GLN A 80 -21.19 -24.17 -5.52
N LEU A 81 -19.87 -24.38 -5.49
CA LEU A 81 -19.18 -25.43 -6.25
C LEU A 81 -19.09 -26.78 -5.52
N ALA A 82 -19.74 -26.93 -4.36
CA ALA A 82 -19.63 -28.15 -3.57
C ALA A 82 -20.25 -29.37 -4.30
N GLN A 83 -21.23 -29.13 -5.17
CA GLN A 83 -21.88 -30.14 -6.00
C GLN A 83 -22.20 -29.55 -7.39
N PRO A 84 -22.20 -30.38 -8.45
CA PRO A 84 -22.70 -29.95 -9.76
C PRO A 84 -24.17 -29.51 -9.68
N GLU A 85 -24.55 -28.49 -10.45
CA GLU A 85 -25.94 -28.01 -10.56
C GLU A 85 -26.59 -27.59 -9.21
N ALA A 86 -25.81 -27.18 -8.21
CA ALA A 86 -26.32 -26.89 -6.86
C ALA A 86 -27.30 -25.70 -6.79
N GLY A 87 -27.12 -24.69 -7.65
CA GLY A 87 -28.02 -23.55 -7.78
C GLY A 87 -28.13 -22.61 -6.55
N HIS A 88 -27.20 -22.66 -5.59
CA HIS A 88 -27.23 -21.81 -4.39
C HIS A 88 -26.95 -20.32 -4.66
N ILE A 89 -26.04 -20.05 -5.61
CA ILE A 89 -25.60 -18.71 -6.01
C ILE A 89 -25.76 -18.59 -7.52
N GLY A 90 -26.47 -17.56 -7.97
CA GLY A 90 -26.67 -17.28 -9.39
C GLY A 90 -25.38 -16.83 -10.11
N PRO A 91 -25.32 -16.93 -11.44
CA PRO A 91 -24.10 -16.62 -12.21
C PRO A 91 -23.55 -15.21 -11.97
N ASP A 92 -24.43 -14.20 -11.87
CA ASP A 92 -24.03 -12.81 -11.64
C ASP A 92 -23.30 -12.62 -10.31
N LEU A 93 -23.92 -13.06 -9.20
CA LEU A 93 -23.32 -12.97 -7.88
C LEU A 93 -22.05 -13.84 -7.79
N TYR A 94 -22.00 -14.98 -8.46
CA TYR A 94 -20.80 -15.81 -8.51
C TYR A 94 -19.62 -15.07 -9.19
N ASN A 95 -19.87 -14.43 -10.33
CA ASN A 95 -18.86 -13.63 -11.04
C ASN A 95 -18.39 -12.44 -10.19
N GLN A 96 -19.30 -11.81 -9.47
CA GLN A 96 -18.95 -10.75 -8.52
C GLN A 96 -18.09 -11.26 -7.37
N LEU A 97 -18.47 -12.37 -6.73
CA LEU A 97 -17.71 -12.97 -5.64
C LEU A 97 -16.30 -13.41 -6.08
N PHE A 98 -16.18 -14.00 -7.27
CA PHE A 98 -14.90 -14.38 -7.85
C PHE A 98 -13.99 -13.19 -8.09
N THR A 99 -14.53 -12.15 -8.72
CA THR A 99 -13.78 -10.93 -9.04
C THR A 99 -13.37 -10.21 -7.76
N MET A 100 -14.31 -10.00 -6.84
CA MET A 100 -14.04 -9.34 -5.55
C MET A 100 -13.05 -10.13 -4.70
N HIS A 101 -13.13 -11.46 -4.68
CA HIS A 101 -12.15 -12.30 -4.00
C HIS A 101 -10.74 -12.08 -4.57
N GLY A 102 -10.57 -12.23 -5.89
CA GLY A 102 -9.27 -12.08 -6.53
C GLY A 102 -8.70 -10.66 -6.37
N THR A 103 -9.52 -9.63 -6.60
CA THR A 103 -9.12 -8.23 -6.42
C THR A 103 -8.73 -7.93 -4.98
N THR A 104 -9.48 -8.44 -4.01
CA THR A 104 -9.18 -8.21 -2.59
C THR A 104 -7.91 -8.94 -2.17
N MET A 105 -7.68 -10.17 -2.64
CA MET A 105 -6.46 -10.91 -2.30
C MET A 105 -5.21 -10.25 -2.89
N MET A 106 -5.26 -9.84 -4.16
CA MET A 106 -4.11 -9.23 -4.82
C MET A 106 -3.86 -7.79 -4.35
N PHE A 107 -4.82 -6.91 -4.60
CA PHE A 107 -4.65 -5.46 -4.43
C PHE A 107 -4.90 -4.97 -3.00
N LEU A 108 -5.73 -5.69 -2.23
CA LEU A 108 -6.13 -5.23 -0.89
C LEU A 108 -5.47 -5.99 0.26
N PHE A 109 -4.86 -7.14 0.00
CA PHE A 109 -4.21 -7.96 1.03
C PHE A 109 -2.73 -8.21 0.76
N ALA A 110 -2.36 -8.89 -0.33
CA ALA A 110 -1.01 -9.40 -0.55
C ALA A 110 0.05 -8.28 -0.61
N VAL A 111 -0.11 -7.33 -1.53
CA VAL A 111 0.82 -6.18 -1.63
C VAL A 111 0.75 -5.31 -0.36
N PRO A 112 -0.43 -4.87 0.12
CA PRO A 112 -0.51 -4.00 1.29
C PRO A 112 0.06 -4.61 2.57
N VAL A 113 -0.12 -5.92 2.82
CA VAL A 113 0.40 -6.53 4.05
C VAL A 113 1.93 -6.61 4.02
N MET A 114 2.53 -6.92 2.86
CA MET A 114 3.99 -6.95 2.70
C MET A 114 4.60 -5.56 2.91
N GLU A 115 3.99 -4.54 2.29
CA GLU A 115 4.35 -3.14 2.47
C GLU A 115 4.17 -2.67 3.92
N ALA A 116 3.12 -3.12 4.61
CA ALA A 116 2.87 -2.80 6.01
C ALA A 116 4.01 -3.27 6.92
N PHE A 117 4.46 -4.51 6.70
CA PHE A 117 5.60 -5.07 7.42
C PHE A 117 6.88 -4.32 7.07
N ALA A 118 7.09 -3.93 5.81
CA ALA A 118 8.21 -3.10 5.40
C ALA A 118 8.24 -1.76 6.13
N ILE A 119 7.13 -1.01 6.11
CA ILE A 119 6.94 0.26 6.82
C ILE A 119 7.24 0.10 8.31
N TYR A 120 6.77 -0.98 8.93
CA TYR A 120 6.94 -1.20 10.36
C TYR A 120 8.39 -1.58 10.72
N LEU A 121 8.98 -2.53 9.99
CA LEU A 121 10.24 -3.19 10.35
C LEU A 121 11.47 -2.51 9.76
N VAL A 122 11.44 -2.04 8.51
CA VAL A 122 12.63 -1.51 7.82
C VAL A 122 13.26 -0.35 8.60
N PRO A 123 12.53 0.67 9.06
CA PRO A 123 13.12 1.76 9.84
C PRO A 123 13.86 1.27 11.10
N LEU A 124 13.28 0.28 11.79
CA LEU A 124 13.86 -0.33 12.99
C LEU A 124 15.13 -1.12 12.67
N MET A 125 15.12 -1.88 11.57
CA MET A 125 16.23 -2.74 11.15
C MET A 125 17.44 -1.96 10.64
N ILE A 126 17.22 -0.78 10.04
CA ILE A 126 18.31 0.07 9.54
C ILE A 126 18.70 1.19 10.51
N GLY A 127 18.04 1.27 11.67
CA GLY A 127 18.36 2.23 12.72
C GLY A 127 17.96 3.68 12.43
N THR A 128 16.94 3.91 11.59
CA THR A 128 16.35 5.25 11.40
C THR A 128 15.15 5.46 12.33
N ARG A 129 14.86 6.72 12.63
CA ARG A 129 13.75 7.11 13.53
C ARG A 129 12.38 6.96 12.89
N ASN A 130 12.32 7.17 11.58
CA ASN A 130 11.10 7.10 10.79
C ASN A 130 11.50 6.86 9.33
N VAL A 131 10.50 6.68 8.48
CA VAL A 131 10.64 6.62 7.02
C VAL A 131 11.01 7.98 6.41
N ALA A 132 11.44 7.97 5.15
CA ALA A 132 11.89 9.15 4.42
C ALA A 132 10.82 10.21 4.23
N PHE A 133 9.55 9.81 4.01
CA PHE A 133 8.45 10.73 3.72
C PHE A 133 7.23 10.49 4.64
N PRO A 134 7.32 10.75 5.95
CA PRO A 134 6.28 10.33 6.92
C PRO A 134 4.85 10.77 6.61
N ARG A 135 4.67 11.92 5.95
CA ARG A 135 3.35 12.42 5.51
C ARG A 135 2.84 11.69 4.27
N LEU A 136 3.74 11.31 3.37
CA LEU A 136 3.40 10.51 2.19
C LEU A 136 2.95 9.11 2.61
N ASN A 137 3.61 8.51 3.61
CA ASN A 137 3.16 7.24 4.22
C ASN A 137 1.75 7.35 4.85
N ALA A 138 1.50 8.43 5.58
CA ALA A 138 0.16 8.66 6.13
C ALA A 138 -0.88 8.81 5.01
N PHE A 139 -0.54 9.54 3.94
CA PHE A 139 -1.38 9.71 2.77
C PHE A 139 -1.66 8.38 2.06
N SER A 140 -0.63 7.57 1.80
CA SER A 140 -0.77 6.28 1.12
C SER A 140 -1.74 5.38 1.87
N TYR A 141 -1.66 5.34 3.21
CA TYR A 141 -2.60 4.56 4.02
C TYR A 141 -4.06 4.96 3.80
N TRP A 142 -4.34 6.26 3.77
CA TRP A 142 -5.70 6.76 3.57
C TRP A 142 -6.21 6.51 2.15
N VAL A 143 -5.34 6.63 1.15
CA VAL A 143 -5.67 6.27 -0.25
C VAL A 143 -5.99 4.77 -0.34
N TYR A 144 -5.17 3.91 0.25
CA TYR A 144 -5.42 2.46 0.30
C TYR A 144 -6.76 2.13 0.98
N LEU A 145 -6.98 2.68 2.19
CA LEU A 145 -8.22 2.43 2.94
C LEU A 145 -9.45 2.91 2.16
N SER A 146 -9.41 4.13 1.59
CA SER A 146 -10.52 4.67 0.82
C SER A 146 -10.81 3.86 -0.45
N GLY A 147 -9.78 3.45 -1.20
CA GLY A 147 -9.95 2.60 -2.40
C GLY A 147 -10.56 1.24 -2.06
N GLY A 148 -10.02 0.57 -1.04
CA GLY A 148 -10.53 -0.73 -0.59
C GLY A 148 -11.95 -0.65 -0.04
N LEU A 149 -12.27 0.35 0.77
CA LEU A 149 -13.64 0.56 1.27
C LEU A 149 -14.61 0.83 0.13
N MET A 150 -14.24 1.67 -0.84
CA MET A 150 -15.12 2.01 -1.95
C MET A 150 -15.45 0.79 -2.83
N ILE A 151 -14.48 -0.10 -3.08
CA ILE A 151 -14.71 -1.38 -3.78
C ILE A 151 -15.74 -2.25 -3.05
N TRP A 152 -15.58 -2.40 -1.73
CA TRP A 152 -16.49 -3.23 -0.94
C TRP A 152 -17.86 -2.58 -0.72
N ILE A 153 -17.93 -1.26 -0.63
CA ILE A 153 -19.18 -0.50 -0.64
C ILE A 153 -19.90 -0.71 -1.97
N ALA A 154 -19.20 -0.59 -3.12
CA ALA A 154 -19.80 -0.83 -4.43
C ALA A 154 -20.38 -2.25 -4.54
N PHE A 155 -19.67 -3.26 -4.03
CA PHE A 155 -20.20 -4.63 -3.94
C PHE A 155 -21.46 -4.73 -3.07
N ALA A 156 -21.48 -4.07 -1.91
CA ALA A 156 -22.66 -4.06 -1.02
C ALA A 156 -23.89 -3.37 -1.64
N PHE A 157 -23.68 -2.45 -2.58
CA PHE A 157 -24.72 -1.78 -3.37
C PHE A 157 -24.94 -2.44 -4.76
N GLU A 158 -24.73 -3.75 -4.87
CA GLU A 158 -24.98 -4.57 -6.08
C GLU A 158 -24.21 -4.13 -7.34
N THR A 159 -23.16 -3.32 -7.14
CA THR A 159 -22.28 -2.77 -8.18
C THR A 159 -20.87 -3.38 -8.04
N GLY A 160 -20.78 -4.62 -7.56
CA GLY A 160 -19.52 -5.35 -7.49
C GLY A 160 -18.93 -5.63 -8.86
N ALA A 161 -17.61 -5.55 -8.98
CA ALA A 161 -16.90 -5.91 -10.20
C ALA A 161 -17.15 -7.39 -10.56
N ASP A 162 -17.32 -7.72 -11.83
CA ASP A 162 -17.76 -9.05 -12.31
C ASP A 162 -16.95 -9.62 -13.50
N ALA A 163 -15.92 -8.91 -13.95
CA ALA A 163 -15.12 -9.27 -15.13
C ALA A 163 -13.79 -9.99 -14.80
N GLY A 164 -13.69 -10.59 -13.60
CA GLY A 164 -12.45 -11.16 -13.07
C GLY A 164 -11.48 -10.10 -12.55
N TRP A 165 -10.52 -10.50 -11.71
CA TRP A 165 -9.56 -9.57 -11.08
C TRP A 165 -8.59 -8.92 -12.07
N PHE A 166 -8.55 -9.41 -13.31
CA PHE A 166 -7.77 -8.87 -14.44
C PHE A 166 -8.62 -8.03 -15.40
N SER A 167 -9.95 -8.04 -15.23
CA SER A 167 -10.92 -7.17 -15.90
C SER A 167 -10.68 -7.00 -17.42
N TYR A 168 -10.52 -8.10 -18.15
CA TYR A 168 -10.15 -8.08 -19.57
C TYR A 168 -11.17 -7.32 -20.43
N VAL A 169 -10.66 -6.52 -21.37
CA VAL A 169 -11.42 -6.06 -22.53
C VAL A 169 -11.50 -7.16 -23.60
N PRO A 170 -12.60 -7.28 -24.36
CA PRO A 170 -13.72 -6.33 -24.41
C PRO A 170 -14.77 -6.53 -23.30
N LEU A 171 -14.70 -7.59 -22.49
CA LEU A 171 -15.72 -7.90 -21.46
C LEU A 171 -15.92 -6.74 -20.46
N ALA A 172 -14.84 -6.13 -19.99
CA ALA A 172 -14.90 -4.95 -19.12
C ALA A 172 -15.12 -3.63 -19.88
N GLY A 173 -15.07 -3.66 -21.22
CA GLY A 173 -15.28 -2.50 -22.08
C GLY A 173 -16.74 -2.06 -22.13
N PRO A 174 -17.03 -0.90 -22.74
CA PRO A 174 -18.38 -0.30 -22.73
C PRO A 174 -19.44 -1.14 -23.45
N GLU A 175 -19.03 -2.03 -24.36
CA GLU A 175 -19.93 -2.89 -25.13
C GLU A 175 -20.55 -4.01 -24.27
N TYR A 176 -19.75 -4.67 -23.42
CA TYR A 176 -20.18 -5.85 -22.66
C TYR A 176 -20.35 -5.55 -21.16
N GLY A 177 -19.49 -4.70 -20.59
CA GLY A 177 -19.52 -4.32 -19.18
C GLY A 177 -20.50 -3.19 -18.92
N ILE A 178 -21.80 -3.41 -19.19
CA ILE A 178 -22.82 -2.36 -19.04
C ILE A 178 -22.91 -1.91 -17.57
N GLY A 179 -23.11 -0.61 -17.34
CA GLY A 179 -23.25 -0.04 -16.00
C GLY A 179 -21.92 0.43 -15.42
N LYS A 180 -21.81 0.41 -14.09
CA LYS A 180 -20.71 1.06 -13.34
C LYS A 180 -19.73 0.11 -12.66
N ARG A 181 -19.93 -1.20 -12.77
CA ARG A 181 -19.08 -2.22 -12.13
C ARG A 181 -17.61 -2.12 -12.57
N PRO A 182 -17.28 -2.06 -13.88
CA PRO A 182 -15.88 -1.92 -14.31
C PRO A 182 -15.31 -0.53 -14.00
N ASP A 183 -16.16 0.51 -13.95
CA ASP A 183 -15.75 1.88 -13.61
C ASP A 183 -15.21 1.95 -12.17
N PHE A 184 -15.98 1.40 -11.21
CA PHE A 184 -15.56 1.33 -9.80
C PHE A 184 -14.28 0.51 -9.65
N TRP A 185 -14.21 -0.65 -10.30
CA TRP A 185 -13.04 -1.51 -10.24
C TRP A 185 -11.78 -0.79 -10.74
N ALA A 186 -11.81 -0.28 -11.97
CA ALA A 186 -10.65 0.35 -12.60
C ALA A 186 -10.20 1.60 -11.82
N GLN A 187 -11.14 2.41 -11.34
CA GLN A 187 -10.81 3.64 -10.62
C GLN A 187 -10.19 3.33 -9.25
N MET A 188 -10.74 2.36 -8.53
CA MET A 188 -10.30 2.06 -7.18
C MET A 188 -9.01 1.23 -7.14
N VAL A 189 -8.80 0.32 -8.11
CA VAL A 189 -7.48 -0.32 -8.30
C VAL A 189 -6.41 0.75 -8.55
N THR A 190 -6.68 1.72 -9.43
CA THR A 190 -5.73 2.83 -9.66
C THR A 190 -5.41 3.60 -8.37
N TYR A 191 -6.39 3.80 -7.50
CA TYR A 191 -6.17 4.45 -6.20
C TYR A 191 -5.28 3.58 -5.29
N THR A 192 -5.56 2.29 -5.15
CA THR A 192 -4.75 1.41 -4.30
C THR A 192 -3.31 1.29 -4.80
N GLU A 193 -3.11 1.32 -6.12
CA GLU A 193 -1.79 1.33 -6.75
C GLU A 193 -1.00 2.61 -6.47
N VAL A 194 -1.66 3.77 -6.42
CA VAL A 194 -1.02 5.02 -5.99
C VAL A 194 -0.51 4.92 -4.56
N SER A 195 -1.24 4.23 -3.67
CA SER A 195 -0.74 3.94 -2.32
C SER A 195 0.53 3.09 -2.36
N ALA A 196 0.51 1.96 -3.07
CA ALA A 196 1.66 1.05 -3.14
C ALA A 196 2.90 1.74 -3.73
N LEU A 197 2.73 2.48 -4.81
CA LEU A 197 3.80 3.26 -5.43
C LEU A 197 4.43 4.27 -4.46
N ALA A 198 3.60 4.96 -3.65
CA ALA A 198 4.08 5.90 -2.65
C ALA A 198 4.91 5.21 -1.56
N VAL A 199 4.51 4.02 -1.12
CA VAL A 199 5.28 3.22 -0.15
C VAL A 199 6.58 2.72 -0.74
N ALA A 200 6.58 2.23 -1.98
CA ALA A 200 7.80 1.78 -2.66
C ALA A 200 8.86 2.88 -2.76
N VAL A 201 8.48 4.08 -3.23
CA VAL A 201 9.37 5.24 -3.30
C VAL A 201 9.94 5.59 -1.92
N GLU A 202 9.09 5.55 -0.90
CA GLU A 202 9.50 5.81 0.47
C GLU A 202 10.51 4.79 0.98
N ILE A 203 10.26 3.49 0.79
CA ILE A 203 11.16 2.42 1.22
C ILE A 203 12.52 2.56 0.53
N ILE A 204 12.53 2.80 -0.79
CA ILE A 204 13.77 3.03 -1.56
C ILE A 204 14.54 4.21 -0.94
N ALA A 205 13.91 5.37 -0.78
CA ALA A 205 14.55 6.54 -0.22
C ALA A 205 15.06 6.32 1.22
N THR A 206 14.25 5.64 2.05
CA THR A 206 14.56 5.32 3.45
C THR A 206 15.80 4.45 3.54
N VAL A 207 15.83 3.36 2.77
CA VAL A 207 16.99 2.46 2.75
C VAL A 207 18.20 3.18 2.20
N PHE A 208 18.14 3.90 1.08
CA PHE A 208 19.35 4.53 0.51
C PHE A 208 19.90 5.71 1.30
N LYS A 209 19.04 6.48 2.00
CA LYS A 209 19.44 7.78 2.57
C LYS A 209 19.40 7.84 4.10
N GLN A 210 18.73 6.92 4.78
CA GLN A 210 18.50 7.03 6.23
C GLN A 210 19.07 5.88 7.06
N ARG A 211 19.85 4.95 6.48
CA ARG A 211 20.58 3.93 7.26
C ARG A 211 21.46 4.55 8.33
N ALA A 212 21.63 3.82 9.43
CA ALA A 212 22.54 4.18 10.50
C ALA A 212 23.98 4.39 9.98
N PRO A 213 24.73 5.35 10.56
CA PRO A 213 26.13 5.57 10.20
C PRO A 213 26.97 4.27 10.29
N GLY A 214 27.77 3.99 9.26
CA GLY A 214 28.60 2.78 9.19
C GLY A 214 27.90 1.53 8.63
N MET A 215 26.60 1.60 8.33
CA MET A 215 25.86 0.54 7.66
C MET A 215 25.92 0.72 6.13
N SER A 216 26.86 0.03 5.49
CA SER A 216 26.92 -0.10 4.04
C SER A 216 25.80 -1.00 3.50
N LEU A 217 25.53 -0.94 2.19
CA LEU A 217 24.44 -1.69 1.55
C LEU A 217 24.60 -3.21 1.72
N ASP A 218 25.82 -3.73 1.59
CA ASP A 218 26.15 -5.15 1.79
C ASP A 218 25.94 -5.64 3.22
N ARG A 219 25.70 -4.75 4.18
CA ARG A 219 25.51 -5.06 5.61
C ARG A 219 24.07 -4.91 6.10
N ILE A 220 23.13 -4.47 5.26
CA ILE A 220 21.73 -4.41 5.67
C ILE A 220 21.15 -5.83 5.83
N PRO A 221 20.18 -6.04 6.73
CA PRO A 221 19.56 -7.36 6.90
C PRO A 221 18.95 -7.89 5.60
N LEU A 222 18.95 -9.21 5.43
CA LEU A 222 18.43 -9.86 4.22
C LEU A 222 16.96 -9.49 3.92
N TYR A 223 16.14 -9.35 4.95
CA TYR A 223 14.76 -8.86 4.80
C TYR A 223 14.69 -7.44 4.23
N VAL A 224 15.59 -6.55 4.63
CA VAL A 224 15.64 -5.18 4.07
C VAL A 224 16.08 -5.23 2.61
N TRP A 225 17.01 -6.12 2.27
CA TRP A 225 17.40 -6.37 0.87
C TRP A 225 16.23 -6.86 0.02
N SER A 226 15.47 -7.87 0.48
CA SER A 226 14.33 -8.38 -0.28
C SER A 226 13.27 -7.30 -0.48
N VAL A 227 12.93 -6.57 0.57
CA VAL A 227 11.97 -5.45 0.52
C VAL A 227 12.45 -4.33 -0.40
N LEU A 228 13.76 -4.04 -0.44
CA LEU A 228 14.32 -3.05 -1.35
C LEU A 228 14.14 -3.46 -2.82
N VAL A 229 14.39 -4.74 -3.13
CA VAL A 229 14.19 -5.29 -4.49
C VAL A 229 12.71 -5.23 -4.85
N THR A 230 11.81 -5.70 -3.98
CA THR A 230 10.35 -5.62 -4.19
C THR A 230 9.90 -4.18 -4.43
N ALA A 231 10.41 -3.20 -3.67
CA ALA A 231 10.07 -1.80 -3.88
C ALA A 231 10.49 -1.27 -5.26
N PHE A 232 11.62 -1.72 -5.82
CA PHE A 232 11.98 -1.37 -7.20
C PHE A 232 11.07 -2.04 -8.22
N VAL A 233 10.69 -3.30 -7.99
CA VAL A 233 9.74 -4.00 -8.86
C VAL A 233 8.41 -3.25 -8.90
N ILE A 234 7.85 -2.89 -7.74
CA ILE A 234 6.63 -2.08 -7.61
C ILE A 234 6.78 -0.74 -8.36
N LEU A 235 7.89 -0.03 -8.15
CA LEU A 235 8.15 1.27 -8.80
C LEU A 235 8.07 1.22 -10.33
N PHE A 236 8.55 0.13 -10.95
CA PHE A 236 8.56 -0.02 -12.41
C PHE A 236 7.32 -0.73 -12.97
N ALA A 237 6.69 -1.61 -12.20
CA ALA A 237 5.55 -2.42 -12.64
C ALA A 237 4.20 -1.69 -12.48
N MET A 238 3.94 -1.05 -11.33
CA MET A 238 2.63 -0.44 -11.02
C MET A 238 2.16 0.60 -12.04
N PRO A 239 3.04 1.44 -12.65
CA PRO A 239 2.58 2.39 -13.65
C PRO A 239 1.84 1.75 -14.84
N ALA A 240 2.15 0.49 -15.19
CA ALA A 240 1.50 -0.19 -16.30
C ALA A 240 0.01 -0.48 -16.02
N VAL A 241 -0.32 -1.00 -14.84
CA VAL A 241 -1.72 -1.24 -14.47
C VAL A 241 -2.47 0.08 -14.34
N MET A 242 -1.87 1.10 -13.72
CA MET A 242 -2.47 2.44 -13.59
C MET A 242 -2.80 3.07 -14.95
N VAL A 243 -1.91 2.91 -15.93
CA VAL A 243 -2.16 3.40 -17.30
C VAL A 243 -3.28 2.58 -17.96
N SER A 244 -3.23 1.25 -17.87
CA SER A 244 -4.25 0.40 -18.49
C SER A 244 -5.65 0.64 -17.91
N SER A 245 -5.79 0.70 -16.58
CA SER A 245 -7.06 1.00 -15.90
C SER A 245 -7.56 2.40 -16.23
N THR A 246 -6.67 3.39 -16.32
CA THR A 246 -7.04 4.75 -16.76
C THR A 246 -7.52 4.76 -18.21
N MET A 247 -6.84 4.06 -19.13
CA MET A 247 -7.28 3.90 -20.51
C MET A 247 -8.68 3.28 -20.59
N LEU A 248 -8.96 2.26 -19.76
CA LEU A 248 -10.28 1.61 -19.72
C LEU A 248 -11.36 2.57 -19.23
N ILE A 249 -11.07 3.35 -18.19
CA ILE A 249 -11.99 4.39 -17.71
C ILE A 249 -12.24 5.45 -18.78
N LEU A 250 -11.21 5.86 -19.51
CA LEU A 250 -11.37 6.81 -20.61
C LEU A 250 -12.22 6.24 -21.75
N ASP A 251 -12.04 4.97 -22.12
CA ASP A 251 -12.86 4.31 -23.14
C ASP A 251 -14.34 4.25 -22.72
N ARG A 252 -14.59 4.07 -21.42
CA ARG A 252 -15.94 3.92 -20.86
C ARG A 252 -16.65 5.23 -20.54
N LEU A 253 -15.94 6.24 -20.05
CA LEU A 253 -16.52 7.51 -19.58
C LEU A 253 -16.37 8.66 -20.57
N VAL A 254 -15.27 8.68 -21.34
CA VAL A 254 -14.95 9.77 -22.27
C VAL A 254 -15.18 9.35 -23.72
N GLY A 255 -15.20 8.04 -23.99
CA GLY A 255 -15.41 7.50 -25.33
C GLY A 255 -14.13 7.45 -26.17
N THR A 256 -12.97 7.37 -25.52
CA THR A 256 -11.73 7.00 -26.22
C THR A 256 -11.84 5.58 -26.79
N LYS A 257 -10.85 5.19 -27.61
CA LYS A 257 -10.88 3.96 -28.41
C LYS A 257 -9.59 3.16 -28.28
N PHE A 258 -9.01 3.11 -27.10
CA PHE A 258 -7.75 2.39 -26.86
C PHE A 258 -7.90 0.89 -27.11
N PHE A 259 -9.04 0.31 -26.70
CA PHE A 259 -9.25 -1.14 -26.73
C PHE A 259 -10.34 -1.61 -27.72
N ASP A 260 -10.86 -0.71 -28.56
CA ASP A 260 -11.93 -0.98 -29.54
C ASP A 260 -11.32 -1.29 -30.93
N PRO A 261 -11.28 -2.56 -31.37
CA PRO A 261 -10.67 -2.93 -32.65
C PRO A 261 -11.39 -2.36 -33.86
N ALA A 262 -12.70 -2.10 -33.76
CA ALA A 262 -13.47 -1.51 -34.85
C ALA A 262 -13.09 -0.04 -35.10
N ALA A 263 -12.51 0.62 -34.10
CA ALA A 263 -12.01 1.99 -34.18
C ALA A 263 -10.47 2.08 -34.27
N GLY A 264 -9.78 0.96 -34.49
CA GLY A 264 -8.32 0.90 -34.62
C GLY A 264 -7.54 0.73 -33.30
N GLY A 265 -8.24 0.50 -32.18
CA GLY A 265 -7.64 0.09 -30.91
C GLY A 265 -7.25 -1.40 -30.91
N ASP A 266 -6.69 -1.87 -29.79
CA ASP A 266 -6.26 -3.27 -29.65
C ASP A 266 -6.64 -3.83 -28.27
N ALA A 267 -7.47 -4.87 -28.24
CA ALA A 267 -7.85 -5.55 -27.01
C ALA A 267 -6.67 -6.29 -26.35
N LEU A 268 -5.67 -6.73 -27.11
CA LEU A 268 -4.47 -7.37 -26.58
C LEU A 268 -3.54 -6.39 -25.87
N LEU A 269 -3.61 -5.09 -26.19
CA LEU A 269 -2.87 -4.05 -25.48
C LEU A 269 -3.15 -4.10 -23.96
N TRP A 270 -4.40 -4.33 -23.58
CA TRP A 270 -4.76 -4.50 -22.17
C TRP A 270 -4.00 -5.67 -21.53
N GLN A 271 -3.98 -6.84 -22.19
CA GLN A 271 -3.30 -8.02 -21.65
C GLN A 271 -1.80 -7.78 -21.53
N HIS A 272 -1.19 -7.14 -22.52
CA HIS A 272 0.23 -6.80 -22.48
C HIS A 272 0.56 -5.84 -21.32
N LEU A 273 -0.21 -4.77 -21.13
CA LEU A 273 0.01 -3.82 -20.05
C LEU A 273 -0.29 -4.42 -18.68
N PHE A 274 -1.42 -5.13 -18.55
CA PHE A 274 -1.83 -5.75 -17.30
C PHE A 274 -0.82 -6.81 -16.85
N TRP A 275 -0.34 -7.68 -17.74
CA TRP A 275 0.64 -8.72 -17.35
C TRP A 275 2.08 -8.23 -17.28
N PHE A 276 2.42 -7.10 -17.93
CA PHE A 276 3.65 -6.39 -17.63
C PHE A 276 3.69 -5.92 -16.17
N PHE A 277 2.54 -5.57 -15.59
CA PHE A 277 2.39 -5.34 -14.15
C PHE A 277 2.29 -6.66 -13.36
N GLY A 278 1.36 -7.54 -13.74
CA GLY A 278 0.88 -8.62 -12.89
C GLY A 278 1.88 -9.74 -12.67
N HIS A 279 2.81 -9.99 -13.62
CA HIS A 279 3.86 -10.99 -13.37
C HIS A 279 4.96 -10.47 -12.45
N PRO A 280 5.47 -9.23 -12.62
CA PRO A 280 6.32 -8.60 -11.60
C PRO A 280 5.67 -8.48 -10.22
N GLU A 281 4.37 -8.16 -10.14
CA GLU A 281 3.63 -8.02 -8.87
C GLU A 281 3.67 -9.29 -8.00
N VAL A 282 3.65 -10.47 -8.61
CA VAL A 282 3.64 -11.75 -7.87
C VAL A 282 5.01 -12.20 -7.36
N TYR A 283 6.10 -11.47 -7.67
CA TYR A 283 7.45 -11.72 -7.15
C TYR A 283 7.77 -10.91 -5.89
#